data_AF-A0A0A2XJC7-F1
#
_entry.id   AF-A0A0A2XJC7-F1
#
_cell.length_a   1.000
_cell.length_b   1.000
_cell.length_c   1.000
_cell.angle_alpha   90.00
_cell.angle_beta   90.00
_cell.angle_gamma   90.00
#
_symmetry.space_group_name_H-M   'P 1'
#
loop_
_entity.id
_entity.type
_entity.pdbx_description
1 polymer ?
#
loop_
_entity_poly.entity_id
_entity_poly.type
_entity_poly.pdbx_seq_one_letter_code
_entity_poly.pdbx_strand_id
1 'polypeptide(L)'
;MGQKNNFKNANFHATTQIVEGDVYNINSERKECQATYHPEPIWRSKITLATLAWASTIISFLSLFPIYKVIIEPIQMLLSSNYENIGNNNYLFIFLLILLVLFFMVLTLRYIVKKQIRYPLILNYAINGKGHRLTLEKIKIDPCPQCGGEMKYYNKPIEWNGNKVTKTTPALECLRNHEHWYKVDPAEDRI
;
A
#
# COMPACT_ATOMS: atom_id res chain seq x y z
N MET A 1 10.77 -53.44 23.52
CA MET A 1 11.62 -53.51 24.74
C MET A 1 11.73 -52.09 25.28
N GLY A 2 11.04 -51.78 26.38
CA GLY A 2 11.07 -50.43 26.98
C GLY A 2 12.34 -50.23 27.80
N GLN A 3 13.02 -49.10 27.58
CA GLN A 3 14.20 -48.70 28.34
C GLN A 3 13.74 -48.21 29.72
N LYS A 4 14.19 -48.87 30.81
CA LYS A 4 13.81 -48.47 32.17
C LYS A 4 14.80 -47.44 32.70
N ASN A 5 14.30 -46.26 33.07
CA ASN A 5 15.09 -45.25 33.76
C ASN A 5 15.46 -45.75 35.16
N ASN A 6 16.76 -45.87 35.45
CA ASN A 6 17.27 -46.36 36.73
C ASN A 6 18.05 -45.25 37.44
N PHE A 7 17.45 -44.69 38.49
CA PHE A 7 18.04 -43.62 39.29
C PHE A 7 18.61 -44.19 40.60
N LYS A 8 19.82 -44.77 40.56
CA LYS A 8 20.54 -45.14 41.79
C LYS A 8 21.23 -43.90 42.39
N ASN A 9 20.92 -43.57 43.64
CA ASN A 9 21.49 -42.46 44.42
C ASN A 9 21.19 -41.04 43.90
N ALA A 10 20.05 -40.81 43.24
CA ALA A 10 19.64 -39.46 42.86
C ALA A 10 18.91 -38.76 44.02
N ASN A 11 19.49 -37.66 44.53
CA ASN A 11 18.82 -36.79 45.51
C ASN A 11 18.19 -35.60 44.78
N PHE A 12 16.86 -35.53 44.77
CA PHE A 12 16.10 -34.42 44.23
C PHE A 12 15.70 -33.48 45.37
N HIS A 13 16.20 -32.25 45.36
CA HIS A 13 16.01 -31.28 46.45
C HIS A 13 14.87 -30.27 46.17
N ALA A 14 14.07 -30.48 45.12
CA ALA A 14 12.96 -29.61 44.71
C ALA A 14 11.86 -30.41 43.98
N THR A 15 10.76 -29.78 43.56
CA THR A 15 9.71 -30.42 42.76
C THR A 15 10.25 -30.86 41.40
N THR A 16 10.39 -32.17 41.22
CA THR A 16 10.88 -32.82 39.99
C THR A 16 9.72 -33.37 39.16
N GLN A 17 9.78 -33.17 37.84
CA GLN A 17 8.92 -33.84 36.87
C GLN A 17 9.75 -34.88 36.10
N ILE A 18 9.29 -36.12 36.06
CA ILE A 18 9.92 -37.23 35.33
C ILE A 18 8.99 -37.60 34.17
N VAL A 19 9.52 -37.61 32.95
CA VAL A 19 8.78 -37.93 31.72
C VAL A 19 9.33 -39.25 31.16
N GLU A 20 8.45 -40.14 30.70
CA GLU A 20 8.78 -41.48 30.17
C GLU A 20 9.16 -41.45 28.68
N GLY A 21 9.86 -40.40 28.24
CA GLY A 21 10.26 -40.22 26.84
C GLY A 21 11.23 -39.06 26.66
N ASP A 22 11.78 -38.94 25.44
CA ASP A 22 12.70 -37.87 25.08
C ASP A 22 12.01 -36.51 25.18
N VAL A 23 12.55 -35.62 26.00
CA VAL A 23 12.11 -34.23 26.08
C VAL A 23 12.81 -33.47 24.96
N TYR A 24 12.14 -33.35 23.83
CA TYR A 24 12.53 -32.40 22.81
C TYR A 24 12.22 -31.01 23.35
N ASN A 25 13.26 -30.24 23.67
CA ASN A 25 13.13 -28.79 23.77
C ASN A 25 12.93 -28.29 22.34
N ILE A 26 11.70 -28.41 21.84
CA ILE A 26 11.29 -27.70 20.65
C ILE A 26 11.32 -26.26 21.10
N ASN A 27 12.46 -25.61 20.86
CA ASN A 27 12.52 -24.18 20.72
C ASN A 27 11.56 -23.92 19.56
N SER A 28 10.27 -23.75 19.87
CA SER A 28 9.30 -23.33 18.89
C SER A 28 9.78 -21.94 18.57
N GLU A 29 10.68 -21.83 17.59
CA GLU A 29 10.85 -20.63 16.80
C GLU A 29 9.42 -20.17 16.60
N ARG A 30 9.04 -19.09 17.31
CA ARG A 30 7.68 -18.58 17.33
C ARG A 30 7.29 -18.55 15.87
N LYS A 31 6.39 -19.46 15.46
CA LYS A 31 5.89 -19.50 14.09
C LYS A 31 5.55 -18.06 13.81
N GLU A 32 6.30 -17.41 12.93
CA GLU A 32 6.03 -16.02 12.63
C GLU A 32 4.59 -16.03 12.16
N CYS A 33 3.69 -15.45 12.95
CA CYS A 33 2.28 -15.42 12.65
C CYS A 33 2.14 -14.45 11.47
N GLN A 34 2.51 -14.89 10.27
CA GLN A 34 2.44 -14.10 9.06
C GLN A 34 0.98 -14.03 8.64
N ALA A 35 0.46 -12.82 8.51
CA ALA A 35 -0.88 -12.62 7.98
C ALA A 35 -0.87 -12.93 6.49
N THR A 36 -1.74 -13.85 6.08
CA THR A 36 -1.93 -14.25 4.68
C THR A 36 -3.02 -13.42 4.03
N TYR A 37 -2.84 -13.20 2.72
CA TYR A 37 -3.81 -12.47 1.91
C TYR A 37 -3.79 -12.97 0.46
N HIS A 38 -4.92 -12.80 -0.21
CA HIS A 38 -5.13 -13.24 -1.59
C HIS A 38 -5.60 -12.06 -2.44
N PRO A 39 -4.79 -11.60 -3.39
CA PRO A 39 -5.21 -10.57 -4.35
C PRO A 39 -6.12 -11.19 -5.43
N GLU A 40 -7.37 -10.73 -5.50
CA GLU A 40 -8.30 -11.13 -6.55
C GLU A 40 -8.46 -10.03 -7.60
N PRO A 41 -8.14 -10.29 -8.88
CA PRO A 41 -8.30 -9.29 -9.92
C PRO A 41 -9.78 -9.11 -10.26
N ILE A 42 -10.33 -7.95 -9.92
CA ILE A 42 -11.70 -7.57 -10.26
C ILE A 42 -11.75 -7.05 -11.71
N TRP A 43 -10.75 -6.27 -12.08
CA TRP A 43 -10.68 -5.70 -13.42
C TRP A 43 -9.25 -5.74 -13.95
N ARG A 44 -9.11 -6.24 -15.17
CA ARG A 44 -7.84 -6.29 -15.90
C ARG A 44 -7.93 -5.34 -17.08
N SER A 45 -7.23 -4.22 -17.01
CA SER A 45 -7.24 -3.25 -18.09
C SER A 45 -6.41 -3.71 -19.28
N LYS A 46 -6.75 -3.23 -20.49
CA LYS A 46 -5.83 -3.24 -21.64
C LYS A 46 -4.88 -2.03 -21.63
N ILE A 47 -4.91 -1.21 -20.58
CA ILE A 47 -4.08 0.00 -20.45
C ILE A 47 -2.67 -0.45 -20.06
N THR A 48 -1.76 -0.32 -21.01
CA THR A 48 -0.33 -0.64 -20.87
C THR A 48 0.46 0.60 -20.49
N LEU A 49 1.71 0.39 -20.08
CA LEU A 49 2.69 1.46 -19.91
C LEU A 49 2.79 2.37 -21.15
N ALA A 50 2.68 1.81 -22.36
CA ALA A 50 2.75 2.54 -23.61
C ALA A 50 1.57 3.51 -23.78
N THR A 51 0.34 3.06 -23.51
CA THR A 51 -0.86 3.93 -23.55
C THR A 51 -0.79 5.06 -22.53
N LEU A 52 -0.27 4.80 -21.32
CA LEU A 52 -0.08 5.85 -20.30
C LEU A 52 1.00 6.86 -20.72
N ALA A 53 2.09 6.38 -21.35
CA ALA A 53 3.15 7.25 -21.85
C ALA A 53 2.62 8.18 -22.95
N TRP A 54 1.89 7.65 -23.94
CA TRP A 54 1.28 8.46 -24.99
C TRP A 54 0.25 9.45 -24.44
N ALA A 55 -0.57 9.06 -23.47
CA ALA A 55 -1.50 9.97 -22.81
C ALA A 55 -0.77 11.13 -22.12
N SER A 56 0.29 10.86 -21.36
CA SER A 56 1.12 11.92 -20.76
C SER A 56 1.72 12.85 -21.81
N THR A 57 2.24 12.29 -22.90
CA THR A 57 2.84 13.05 -24.00
C THR A 57 1.82 13.97 -24.66
N ILE A 58 0.63 13.46 -25.00
CA ILE A 58 -0.45 14.25 -25.63
C ILE A 58 -0.90 15.38 -24.71
N ILE A 59 -1.09 15.11 -23.41
CA ILE A 59 -1.46 16.14 -22.42
C ILE A 59 -0.36 17.20 -22.31
N SER A 60 0.91 16.79 -22.32
CA SER A 60 2.03 17.73 -22.31
C SER A 60 2.08 18.60 -23.57
N PHE A 61 1.76 18.06 -24.76
CA PHE A 61 1.67 18.85 -25.99
C PHE A 61 0.47 19.80 -26.00
N LEU A 62 -0.70 19.36 -25.53
CA LEU A 62 -1.88 20.21 -25.35
C LEU A 62 -1.61 21.37 -24.40
N SER A 63 -0.74 21.16 -23.41
CA SER A 63 -0.33 22.27 -22.55
C SER A 63 0.43 23.34 -23.33
N LEU A 64 1.19 23.08 -24.40
CA LEU A 64 1.96 24.12 -25.11
C LEU A 64 1.11 25.21 -25.83
N PHE A 65 -0.22 25.05 -25.87
CA PHE A 65 -1.17 26.13 -26.20
C PHE A 65 -0.99 27.30 -25.22
N PRO A 66 -1.09 28.59 -25.60
CA PRO A 66 -0.52 29.74 -24.89
C PRO A 66 -0.72 29.75 -23.35
N ILE A 67 0.16 29.02 -22.67
CA ILE A 67 0.13 28.76 -21.22
C ILE A 67 0.32 30.05 -20.46
N TYR A 68 1.15 30.95 -21.00
CA TYR A 68 1.46 32.21 -20.36
C TYR A 68 0.18 33.02 -20.13
N LYS A 69 -0.76 33.03 -21.08
CA LYS A 69 -2.05 33.71 -20.92
C LYS A 69 -2.90 33.01 -19.86
N VAL A 70 -2.85 31.69 -19.84
CA VAL A 70 -3.72 30.85 -19.03
C VAL A 70 -3.26 30.69 -17.57
N ILE A 71 -1.95 30.74 -17.30
CA ILE A 71 -1.36 30.55 -15.96
C ILE A 71 -0.96 31.89 -15.34
N ILE A 72 -0.42 32.83 -16.12
CA ILE A 72 0.06 34.11 -15.57
C ILE A 72 -1.12 35.04 -15.26
N GLU A 73 -2.15 35.12 -16.12
CA GLU A 73 -3.33 35.96 -15.85
C GLU A 73 -4.04 35.62 -14.53
N PRO A 74 -4.35 34.35 -14.18
CA PRO A 74 -4.97 34.04 -12.89
C PRO A 74 -4.02 34.23 -11.70
N ILE A 75 -2.70 34.04 -11.86
CA ILE A 75 -1.73 34.32 -10.79
C ILE A 75 -1.64 35.82 -10.53
N GLN A 76 -1.59 36.63 -11.59
CA GLN A 76 -1.64 38.09 -11.49
C GLN A 76 -2.98 38.57 -10.92
N MET A 77 -4.09 37.92 -11.25
CA MET A 77 -5.42 38.21 -10.68
C MET A 77 -5.50 37.84 -9.18
N LEU A 78 -4.82 36.79 -8.73
CA LEU A 78 -4.77 36.40 -7.32
C LEU A 78 -3.85 37.29 -6.48
N LEU A 79 -2.83 37.90 -7.11
CA LEU A 79 -1.90 38.85 -6.50
C LEU A 79 -2.38 40.32 -6.58
N SER A 80 -3.29 40.65 -7.50
CA SER A 80 -3.86 41.99 -7.64
C SER A 80 -5.19 42.09 -6.90
N SER A 81 -5.43 43.20 -6.19
CA SER A 81 -6.63 43.40 -5.38
C SER A 81 -7.91 43.72 -6.17
N ASN A 82 -7.89 43.62 -7.50
CA ASN A 82 -8.98 44.05 -8.37
C ASN A 82 -9.74 42.83 -8.92
N TYR A 83 -10.87 42.56 -8.27
CA TYR A 83 -11.78 41.43 -8.51
C TYR A 83 -12.81 41.68 -9.64
N GLU A 84 -12.75 42.82 -10.33
CA GLU A 84 -13.87 43.26 -11.17
C GLU A 84 -14.02 42.53 -12.53
N ASN A 85 -13.07 41.68 -12.93
CA ASN A 85 -13.10 40.97 -14.23
C ASN A 85 -13.36 39.45 -14.14
N ILE A 86 -13.94 38.96 -13.04
CA ILE A 86 -14.19 37.52 -12.79
C ILE A 86 -15.37 36.95 -13.63
N GLY A 87 -16.04 37.77 -14.44
CA GLY A 87 -17.34 37.44 -15.03
C GLY A 87 -17.39 36.44 -16.19
N ASN A 88 -16.28 36.08 -16.87
CA ASN A 88 -16.39 35.31 -18.13
C ASN A 88 -15.40 34.13 -18.32
N ASN A 89 -14.40 33.96 -17.44
CA ASN A 89 -13.33 32.97 -17.62
C ASN A 89 -13.35 31.80 -16.61
N ASN A 90 -14.40 31.67 -15.78
CA ASN A 90 -14.49 30.64 -14.74
C ASN A 90 -14.47 29.21 -15.32
N TYR A 91 -15.14 28.98 -16.45
CA TYR A 91 -15.18 27.65 -17.09
C TYR A 91 -13.82 27.19 -17.65
N LEU A 92 -13.02 28.11 -18.20
CA LEU A 92 -11.68 27.79 -18.67
C LEU A 92 -10.77 27.41 -17.51
N PHE A 93 -10.84 28.17 -16.41
CA PHE A 93 -10.08 27.87 -15.19
C PHE A 93 -10.44 26.50 -14.62
N ILE A 94 -11.74 26.19 -14.51
CA ILE A 94 -12.21 24.87 -14.06
C ILE A 94 -11.73 23.76 -15.00
N PHE A 95 -11.82 23.96 -16.31
CA PHE A 95 -11.36 22.99 -17.31
C PHE A 95 -9.86 22.67 -17.17
N LEU A 96 -9.02 23.68 -16.96
CA LEU A 96 -7.58 23.51 -16.77
C LEU A 96 -7.23 22.82 -15.47
N LEU A 97 -7.96 23.14 -14.38
CA LEU A 97 -7.79 22.47 -13.11
C LEU A 97 -8.12 20.98 -13.23
N ILE A 98 -9.20 20.62 -13.95
CA ILE A 98 -9.54 19.23 -14.27
C ILE A 98 -8.42 18.56 -15.07
N LEU A 99 -7.91 19.20 -16.12
CA LEU A 99 -6.83 18.67 -16.95
C LEU A 99 -5.54 18.43 -16.14
N LEU A 100 -5.21 19.34 -15.23
CA LEU A 100 -4.07 19.20 -14.32
C LEU A 100 -4.25 18.01 -13.37
N VAL A 101 -5.42 17.83 -12.77
CA VAL A 101 -5.72 16.67 -11.92
C VAL A 101 -5.61 15.36 -12.71
N LEU A 102 -6.15 15.32 -13.93
CA LEU A 102 -6.05 14.16 -14.82
C LEU A 102 -4.59 13.86 -15.20
N PHE A 103 -3.79 14.89 -15.47
CA PHE A 103 -2.37 14.74 -15.78
C PHE A 103 -1.62 14.06 -14.62
N PHE A 104 -1.79 14.55 -13.39
CA PHE A 104 -1.18 13.94 -12.22
C PHE A 104 -1.67 12.50 -12.00
N MET A 105 -2.96 12.21 -12.23
CA MET A 105 -3.50 10.86 -12.17
C MET A 105 -2.83 9.91 -13.18
N VAL A 106 -2.63 10.35 -14.43
CA VAL A 106 -1.94 9.54 -15.44
C VAL A 106 -0.48 9.29 -15.05
N LEU A 107 0.20 10.30 -14.49
CA LEU A 107 1.59 10.16 -14.03
C LEU A 107 1.73 9.17 -12.86
N THR A 108 0.82 9.20 -11.88
CA THR A 108 0.84 8.25 -10.75
C THR A 108 0.58 6.83 -11.23
N LEU A 109 -0.40 6.62 -12.11
CA LEU A 109 -0.65 5.33 -12.74
C LEU A 109 0.56 4.84 -13.54
N ARG A 110 1.20 5.72 -14.32
CA ARG A 110 2.42 5.40 -15.05
C ARG A 110 3.55 4.98 -14.11
N TYR A 111 3.71 5.67 -12.98
CA TYR A 111 4.71 5.31 -11.97
C TYR A 111 4.45 3.90 -11.42
N ILE A 112 3.21 3.58 -11.06
CA ILE A 112 2.80 2.26 -10.55
C ILE A 112 3.15 1.15 -11.55
N VAL A 113 2.77 1.31 -12.82
CA VAL A 113 3.03 0.34 -13.88
C VAL A 113 4.53 0.21 -14.22
N LYS A 114 5.24 1.34 -14.22
CA LYS A 114 6.69 1.35 -14.51
C LYS A 114 7.48 0.64 -13.42
N LYS A 115 7.10 0.83 -12.16
CA LYS A 115 7.76 0.20 -11.00
C LYS A 115 7.21 -1.18 -10.66
N GLN A 116 6.13 -1.60 -11.33
CA GLN A 116 5.41 -2.85 -11.07
C GLN A 116 5.07 -3.02 -9.58
N ILE A 117 4.57 -1.95 -8.98
CA ILE A 117 4.18 -1.94 -7.56
C ILE A 117 2.67 -2.17 -7.42
N ARG A 118 2.27 -2.72 -6.27
CA ARG A 118 0.90 -2.77 -5.81
C ARG A 118 0.66 -1.58 -4.88
N TYR A 119 -0.28 -0.73 -5.26
CA TYR A 119 -0.65 0.46 -4.50
C TYR A 119 -2.01 0.25 -3.83
N PRO A 120 -2.10 0.28 -2.49
CA PRO A 120 -3.38 0.12 -1.78
C PRO A 120 -4.29 1.32 -2.03
N LEU A 121 -5.58 1.03 -2.19
CA LEU A 121 -6.69 1.97 -2.22
C LEU A 121 -7.55 1.82 -0.95
N ILE A 122 -8.63 2.59 -0.88
CA ILE A 122 -9.63 2.51 0.18
C ILE A 122 -10.40 1.17 0.06
N LEU A 123 -10.97 0.66 1.16
CA LEU A 123 -11.82 -0.54 1.20
C LEU A 123 -11.12 -1.84 0.74
N ASN A 124 -9.84 -2.01 1.05
CA ASN A 124 -9.03 -3.17 0.67
C ASN A 124 -8.91 -3.39 -0.85
N TYR A 125 -9.19 -2.37 -1.66
CA TYR A 125 -8.84 -2.39 -3.07
C TYR A 125 -7.35 -2.07 -3.26
N ALA A 126 -6.79 -2.46 -4.39
CA ALA A 126 -5.43 -2.12 -4.77
C ALA A 126 -5.33 -1.96 -6.30
N ILE A 127 -4.40 -1.11 -6.73
CA ILE A 127 -3.98 -1.02 -8.13
C ILE A 127 -2.65 -1.73 -8.25
N ASN A 128 -2.60 -2.77 -9.08
CA ASN A 128 -1.39 -3.52 -9.35
C ASN A 128 -0.87 -3.21 -10.76
N GLY A 129 0.42 -2.89 -10.84
CA GLY A 129 1.16 -2.60 -12.07
C GLY A 129 1.90 -3.81 -12.68
N LYS A 130 1.70 -5.03 -12.16
CA LYS A 130 2.39 -6.26 -12.60
C LYS A 130 2.28 -6.49 -14.11
N GLY A 131 3.37 -6.89 -14.75
CA GLY A 131 3.41 -7.19 -16.19
C GLY A 131 3.18 -5.95 -17.07
N HIS A 132 3.52 -4.75 -16.55
CA HIS A 132 3.36 -3.47 -17.22
C HIS A 132 1.91 -3.15 -17.67
N ARG A 133 0.94 -3.66 -16.91
CA ARG A 133 -0.50 -3.42 -17.11
C ARG A 133 -1.14 -2.97 -15.81
N LEU A 134 -2.16 -2.13 -15.91
CA LEU A 134 -2.98 -1.78 -14.75
C LEU A 134 -4.03 -2.85 -14.49
N THR A 135 -4.09 -3.31 -13.25
CA THR A 135 -5.11 -4.23 -12.76
C THR A 135 -5.68 -3.69 -11.46
N LEU A 136 -7.01 -3.73 -11.33
CA LEU A 136 -7.70 -3.42 -10.08
C LEU A 136 -7.94 -4.74 -9.36
N GLU A 137 -7.40 -4.84 -8.15
CA GLU A 137 -7.48 -6.02 -7.30
C GLU A 137 -8.28 -5.69 -6.05
N LYS A 138 -9.00 -6.68 -5.51
CA LYS A 138 -9.50 -6.65 -4.15
C LYS A 138 -8.71 -7.64 -3.33
N ILE A 139 -8.15 -7.13 -2.23
CA ILE A 139 -7.33 -7.91 -1.33
C ILE A 139 -8.26 -8.60 -0.33
N LYS A 140 -8.38 -9.91 -0.46
CA LYS A 140 -9.01 -10.75 0.56
C LYS A 140 -7.94 -11.06 1.61
N ILE A 141 -8.22 -10.72 2.85
CA ILE A 141 -7.26 -10.83 3.95
C ILE A 141 -7.81 -11.88 4.90
N ASP A 142 -6.98 -12.82 5.31
CA ASP A 142 -7.37 -13.79 6.32
C ASP A 142 -7.48 -13.12 7.70
N PRO A 143 -8.23 -13.71 8.65
CA PRO A 143 -8.32 -13.17 10.00
C PRO A 143 -6.94 -13.04 10.65
N CYS A 144 -6.80 -12.05 11.54
CA CYS A 144 -5.55 -11.80 12.25
C CYS A 144 -5.05 -13.07 12.94
N PRO A 145 -3.81 -13.52 12.66
CA PRO A 145 -3.31 -14.79 13.18
C PRO A 145 -3.07 -14.76 14.69
N GLN A 146 -3.10 -13.59 15.34
CA GLN A 146 -2.94 -13.44 16.79
C GLN A 146 -4.27 -13.41 17.55
N CYS A 147 -5.35 -12.85 16.99
CA CYS A 147 -6.61 -12.65 17.72
C CYS A 147 -7.89 -13.01 16.94
N GLY A 148 -7.76 -13.51 15.71
CA GLY A 148 -8.87 -13.84 14.82
C GLY A 148 -9.72 -12.64 14.41
N GLY A 149 -9.26 -11.41 14.66
CA GLY A 149 -9.97 -10.19 14.27
C GLY A 149 -9.85 -9.91 12.78
N GLU A 150 -10.81 -9.17 12.23
CA GLU A 150 -10.72 -8.67 10.86
C GLU A 150 -9.51 -7.74 10.66
N MET A 151 -9.03 -7.68 9.43
CA MET A 151 -7.86 -6.91 9.04
C MET A 151 -8.19 -5.99 7.86
N LYS A 152 -7.44 -4.89 7.77
CA LYS A 152 -7.50 -3.95 6.65
C LYS A 152 -6.14 -3.82 5.97
N TYR A 153 -6.15 -3.57 4.67
CA TYR A 153 -4.97 -3.31 3.85
C TYR A 153 -4.90 -1.83 3.48
N TYR A 154 -3.83 -1.15 3.88
CA TYR A 154 -3.62 0.27 3.57
C TYR A 154 -2.13 0.67 3.65
N ASN A 155 -1.81 1.90 3.23
CA ASN A 155 -0.50 2.50 3.44
C ASN A 155 -0.37 3.00 4.89
N LYS A 156 0.26 2.20 5.76
CA LYS A 156 0.52 2.56 7.16
C LYS A 156 1.68 3.55 7.26
N PRO A 157 1.53 4.66 8.00
CA PRO A 157 2.64 5.57 8.28
C PRO A 157 3.65 4.90 9.21
N ILE A 158 4.93 4.92 8.82
CA ILE A 158 6.03 4.37 9.62
C ILE A 158 6.85 5.48 10.24
N GLU A 159 7.13 6.53 9.47
CA GLU A 159 8.01 7.62 9.89
C GLU A 159 7.24 8.94 9.87
N TRP A 160 7.47 9.72 10.92
CA TRP A 160 6.87 11.02 11.15
C TRP A 160 7.99 12.04 11.36
N ASN A 161 7.83 13.23 10.77
CA ASN A 161 8.63 14.40 11.08
C ASN A 161 7.69 15.46 11.69
N GLY A 162 7.67 15.53 13.02
CA GLY A 162 6.64 16.25 13.76
C GLY A 162 5.25 15.73 13.39
N ASN A 163 4.41 16.59 12.82
CA ASN A 163 3.03 16.26 12.44
C ASN A 163 2.90 15.75 10.99
N LYS A 164 4.01 15.62 10.24
CA LYS A 164 3.98 15.23 8.83
C LYS A 164 4.47 13.80 8.63
N VAL A 165 3.66 12.98 7.98
CA VAL A 165 4.07 11.63 7.55
C VAL A 165 5.12 11.76 6.45
N THR A 166 6.30 11.19 6.67
CA THR A 166 7.41 11.19 5.69
C THR A 166 7.46 9.90 4.89
N LYS A 167 7.06 8.78 5.50
CA LYS A 167 7.15 7.46 4.88
C LYS A 167 5.98 6.58 5.27
N THR A 168 5.45 5.88 4.27
CA THR A 168 4.39 4.89 4.44
C THR A 168 4.83 3.54 3.85
N THR A 169 4.24 2.45 4.32
CA THR A 169 4.38 1.11 3.72
C THR A 169 3.01 0.48 3.58
N PRO A 170 2.75 -0.32 2.53
CA PRO A 170 1.61 -1.21 2.52
C PRO A 170 1.70 -2.17 3.71
N ALA A 171 0.59 -2.32 4.43
CA ALA A 171 0.51 -3.18 5.59
C ALA A 171 -0.90 -3.74 5.76
N LEU A 172 -0.97 -4.92 6.37
CA LEU A 172 -2.18 -5.50 6.94
C LEU A 172 -2.22 -5.13 8.41
N GLU A 173 -3.29 -4.50 8.87
CA GLU A 173 -3.47 -4.11 10.27
C GLU A 173 -4.78 -4.68 10.80
N CYS A 174 -4.75 -5.25 12.00
CA CYS A 174 -5.95 -5.73 12.67
C CYS A 174 -6.83 -4.56 13.14
N LEU A 175 -8.14 -4.70 12.96
CA LEU A 175 -9.12 -3.72 13.42
C LEU A 175 -9.35 -3.79 14.95
N ARG A 176 -9.06 -4.94 15.58
CA ARG A 176 -9.22 -5.12 17.03
C ARG A 176 -8.03 -4.61 17.83
N ASN A 177 -6.80 -4.84 17.34
CA ASN A 177 -5.57 -4.38 17.98
C ASN A 177 -4.61 -3.79 16.95
N HIS A 178 -4.33 -2.48 17.05
CA HIS A 178 -3.44 -1.76 16.14
C HIS A 178 -1.95 -2.17 16.24
N GLU A 179 -1.57 -2.84 17.33
CA GLU A 179 -0.23 -3.42 17.46
C GLU A 179 -0.05 -4.63 16.55
N HIS A 180 -1.15 -5.32 16.20
CA HIS A 180 -1.12 -6.45 15.28
C HIS A 180 -1.11 -5.93 13.84
N TRP A 181 0.08 -5.67 13.31
CA TRP A 181 0.25 -5.28 11.93
C TRP A 181 1.42 -6.01 11.27
N TYR A 182 1.30 -6.20 9.96
CA TYR A 182 2.23 -6.96 9.15
C TYR A 182 2.57 -6.16 7.90
N LYS A 183 3.86 -5.98 7.67
CA LYS A 183 4.36 -5.26 6.49
C LYS A 183 4.13 -6.12 5.24
N VAL A 184 3.63 -5.51 4.18
CA VAL A 184 3.48 -6.14 2.86
C VAL A 184 4.49 -5.50 1.91
N ASP A 185 5.23 -6.30 1.15
CA ASP A 185 6.12 -5.78 0.12
C ASP A 185 5.27 -5.29 -1.08
N PRO A 186 5.34 -4.00 -1.46
CA PRO A 186 4.63 -3.50 -2.64
C PRO A 186 5.02 -4.22 -3.94
N ALA A 187 6.18 -4.86 -4.02
CA ALA A 187 6.70 -5.53 -5.21
C ALA A 187 6.93 -7.03 -4.99
N GLU A 188 6.18 -7.66 -4.08
CA GLU A 188 6.27 -9.08 -3.72
C GLU A 188 6.21 -10.03 -4.94
N ASP A 189 5.47 -9.63 -5.97
CA ASP A 189 5.24 -10.38 -7.21
C ASP A 189 6.45 -10.44 -8.18
N ARG A 190 7.65 -9.99 -7.78
CA ARG A 190 8.82 -9.99 -8.69
C ARG A 190 9.22 -11.42 -9.08
N ILE A 191 9.15 -11.67 -10.39
CA ILE A 191 9.83 -12.74 -11.14
C ILE A 191 10.81 -12.04 -12.08
#